data_AF-A0AAW9DT47-F1
#
_entry.id   AF-A0AAW9DT47-F1
#
_cell.length_a   1.000
_cell.length_b   1.000
_cell.length_c   1.000
_cell.angle_alpha   90.00
_cell.angle_beta   90.00
_cell.angle_gamma   90.00
#
_symmetry.space_group_name_H-M   'P 1'
#
loop_
_entity.id
_entity.type
_entity.pdbx_description
1 polymer ?
#
loop_
_entity_poly.entity_id
_entity_poly.type
_entity_poly.pdbx_seq_one_letter_code
_entity_poly.pdbx_strand_id
1 'polypeptide(L)'
;MGMIGAIRHQITRRRLARPLGFIHIPKAGGTGMLAHLDATLRPKSSVYWLDRSQFGAFTDFSSMDPGMAAGVIDRTPATPATADIIAGHIAPSTLRARSPGALPVTILRLPTARLLSHWLYWRGYDDERLRAFGAWGQHIALSRLDLAEFLSAPAIACQTDNLILRMLLWPHPLIPEAGFIDPAHDETLLAAAHQTLAGFAHVGVVENPDLAANLDAWLSRTYGISIWSRLRAAIPDHAEPKLNTARKLARPLQTPLADQLAGPGGQHLAASSRLDLKLWQTTVARTLPGQSPDPLMITTFDRLISRYNQL
;
A
#
# COMPACT_ATOMS: atom_id res chain seq x y z
N MET A 1 25.98 10.51 7.43
CA MET A 1 25.52 10.60 8.82
C MET A 1 26.71 10.19 9.70
N GLY A 2 27.27 11.08 10.53
CA GLY A 2 28.45 10.76 11.33
C GLY A 2 28.18 9.71 12.42
N MET A 3 29.24 9.06 12.91
CA MET A 3 29.18 7.98 13.93
C MET A 3 28.33 8.36 15.16
N ILE A 4 28.42 9.60 15.63
CA ILE A 4 27.62 10.14 16.75
C ILE A 4 26.11 10.16 16.43
N GLY A 5 25.74 10.48 15.18
CA GLY A 5 24.34 10.47 14.74
C GLY A 5 23.75 9.06 14.70
N ALA A 6 24.54 8.06 14.30
CA ALA A 6 24.13 6.66 14.31
C ALA A 6 23.92 6.13 15.74
N ILE A 7 24.82 6.48 16.68
CA ILE A 7 24.71 6.09 18.09
C ILE A 7 23.48 6.73 18.75
N ARG A 8 23.26 8.04 18.58
CA ARG A 8 22.04 8.72 19.06
C ARG A 8 20.78 8.11 18.45
N HIS A 9 20.83 7.70 17.18
CA HIS A 9 19.69 7.07 16.54
C HIS A 9 19.34 5.69 17.11
N GLN A 10 20.30 4.95 17.69
CA GLN A 10 20.06 3.63 18.29
C GLN A 10 19.58 3.70 19.75
N ILE A 11 20.15 4.59 20.58
CA ILE A 11 19.82 4.71 22.02
C ILE A 11 18.35 5.08 22.27
N THR A 12 17.72 5.66 21.26
CA THR A 12 16.41 6.32 21.33
C THR A 12 15.27 5.45 20.85
N ARG A 13 15.60 4.25 20.36
CA ARG A 13 14.63 3.25 19.93
C ARG A 13 14.11 2.46 21.13
N ARG A 14 12.82 2.14 21.13
CA ARG A 14 12.13 1.44 22.22
C ARG A 14 11.42 0.18 21.72
N ARG A 15 11.23 -0.76 22.62
CA ARG A 15 10.30 -1.87 22.40
C ARG A 15 8.86 -1.39 22.57
N LEU A 16 7.96 -1.87 21.73
CA LEU A 16 6.54 -1.61 21.88
C LEU A 16 5.91 -2.67 22.78
N ALA A 17 4.96 -2.26 23.63
CA ALA A 17 4.25 -3.18 24.52
C ALA A 17 3.47 -4.25 23.74
N ARG A 18 3.02 -3.91 22.53
CA ARG A 18 2.41 -4.81 21.55
C ARG A 18 2.95 -4.48 20.16
N PRO A 19 3.23 -5.47 19.30
CA PRO A 19 3.63 -5.18 17.93
C PRO A 19 2.58 -4.34 17.19
N LEU A 20 3.02 -3.45 16.31
CA LEU A 20 2.16 -2.76 15.35
C LEU A 20 2.22 -3.51 14.03
N GLY A 21 1.06 -3.91 13.49
CA GLY A 21 0.96 -4.52 12.18
C GLY A 21 0.48 -3.51 11.14
N PHE A 22 1.38 -2.96 10.31
CA PHE A 22 1.01 -2.03 9.24
C PHE A 22 0.78 -2.77 7.91
N ILE A 23 -0.48 -2.98 7.58
CA ILE A 23 -0.93 -3.57 6.31
C ILE A 23 -0.86 -2.49 5.25
N HIS A 24 0.27 -2.45 4.54
CA HIS A 24 0.59 -1.46 3.54
C HIS A 24 -0.06 -1.84 2.22
N ILE A 25 -1.13 -1.17 1.82
CA ILE A 25 -1.68 -1.32 0.46
C ILE A 25 -0.75 -0.62 -0.55
N PRO A 26 -0.30 -1.29 -1.63
CA PRO A 26 0.54 -0.67 -2.65
C PRO A 26 -0.05 0.64 -3.18
N LYS A 27 0.80 1.68 -3.16
CA LYS A 27 0.51 3.05 -3.63
C LYS A 27 -0.57 3.79 -2.84
N ALA A 28 -0.84 3.38 -1.60
CA ALA A 28 -1.65 4.12 -0.63
C ALA A 28 -0.79 4.95 0.36
N GLY A 29 0.33 5.52 -0.11
CA GLY A 29 1.19 6.39 0.71
C GLY A 29 2.07 5.67 1.75
N GLY A 30 2.17 4.35 1.73
CA GLY A 30 2.78 3.62 2.84
C GLY A 30 4.28 3.80 3.03
N THR A 31 5.07 4.19 2.03
CA THR A 31 6.49 4.55 2.25
C THR A 31 6.63 5.76 3.17
N GLY A 32 5.83 6.81 2.94
CA GLY A 32 5.79 7.98 3.81
C GLY A 32 5.24 7.62 5.19
N MET A 33 4.21 6.77 5.23
CA MET A 33 3.64 6.30 6.50
C MET A 33 4.63 5.48 7.33
N LEU A 34 5.42 4.61 6.70
CA LEU A 34 6.47 3.85 7.40
C LEU A 34 7.55 4.74 7.99
N ALA A 35 7.98 5.76 7.23
CA ALA A 35 8.93 6.75 7.75
C ALA A 35 8.32 7.52 8.94
N HIS A 36 7.03 7.87 8.85
CA HIS A 36 6.30 8.53 9.93
C HIS A 36 6.20 7.63 11.18
N LEU A 37 5.83 6.36 11.01
CA LEU A 37 5.78 5.37 12.10
C LEU A 37 7.15 5.18 12.77
N ASP A 38 8.23 5.06 11.98
CA ASP A 38 9.59 4.93 12.53
C ASP A 38 9.98 6.19 13.32
N ALA A 39 9.66 7.38 12.79
CA ALA A 39 9.95 8.65 13.45
C ALA A 39 9.15 8.85 14.74
N THR A 40 7.85 8.48 14.74
CA THR A 40 6.95 8.67 15.89
C THR A 40 7.18 7.62 16.98
N LEU A 41 7.28 6.34 16.61
CA LEU A 41 7.36 5.24 17.58
C LEU A 41 8.78 4.88 17.98
N ARG A 42 9.75 5.13 17.08
CA ARG A 42 11.17 4.74 17.24
C ARG A 42 11.29 3.25 17.61
N PRO A 43 10.76 2.32 16.80
CA PRO A 43 10.78 0.89 17.15
C PRO A 43 12.22 0.35 17.25
N LYS A 44 12.47 -0.61 18.14
CA LYS A 44 13.78 -1.28 18.25
C LYS A 44 14.02 -2.21 17.06
N SER A 45 12.96 -2.81 16.52
CA SER A 45 13.04 -3.65 15.33
C SER A 45 11.80 -3.54 14.45
N SER A 46 12.01 -3.56 13.15
CA SER A 46 10.95 -3.55 12.14
C SER A 46 11.23 -4.61 11.09
N VAL A 47 10.19 -5.29 10.60
CA VAL A 47 10.28 -6.23 9.49
C VAL A 47 9.33 -5.83 8.38
N TYR A 48 9.69 -6.14 7.14
CA TYR A 48 8.87 -5.90 5.96
C TYR A 48 8.63 -7.20 5.20
N TRP A 49 7.37 -7.54 4.92
CA TRP A 49 6.99 -8.77 4.25
C TRP A 49 6.10 -8.53 3.03
N LEU A 50 6.13 -9.50 2.13
CA LEU A 50 5.28 -9.62 0.96
C LEU A 50 4.52 -10.94 1.04
N ASP A 51 3.21 -10.88 0.93
CA ASP A 51 2.34 -12.05 0.90
C ASP A 51 2.06 -12.48 -0.55
N ARG A 52 1.67 -13.75 -0.74
CA ARG A 52 1.23 -14.30 -2.02
C ARG A 52 0.10 -13.52 -2.67
N SER A 53 -0.71 -12.80 -1.88
CA SER A 53 -1.72 -11.87 -2.40
C SER A 53 -1.17 -10.89 -3.44
N GLN A 54 0.14 -10.61 -3.42
CA GLN A 54 0.82 -9.71 -4.35
C GLN A 54 1.29 -10.37 -5.65
N PHE A 55 1.27 -11.69 -5.73
CA PHE A 55 1.86 -12.47 -6.82
C PHE A 55 0.84 -13.38 -7.52
N GLY A 56 -0.36 -13.50 -6.97
CA GLY A 56 -1.42 -14.33 -7.55
C GLY A 56 -0.97 -15.78 -7.70
N ALA A 57 -1.14 -16.35 -8.90
CA ALA A 57 -0.71 -17.72 -9.20
C ALA A 57 0.80 -17.88 -9.49
N PHE A 58 1.60 -16.82 -9.39
CA PHE A 58 3.04 -16.93 -9.61
C PHE A 58 3.73 -17.74 -8.51
N THR A 59 4.56 -18.70 -8.91
CA THR A 59 5.25 -19.64 -8.00
C THR A 59 6.76 -19.67 -8.17
N ASP A 60 7.32 -19.15 -9.28
CA ASP A 60 8.75 -19.19 -9.57
C ASP A 60 9.54 -18.08 -8.84
N PHE A 61 9.40 -18.03 -7.52
CA PHE A 61 10.17 -17.10 -6.68
C PHE A 61 11.67 -17.39 -6.70
N SER A 62 12.11 -18.57 -7.17
CA SER A 62 13.52 -18.91 -7.38
C SER A 62 14.19 -18.08 -8.47
N SER A 63 13.42 -17.60 -9.44
CA SER A 63 13.95 -16.73 -10.51
C SER A 63 14.25 -15.29 -10.05
N MET A 64 13.71 -14.86 -8.90
CA MET A 64 13.92 -13.51 -8.37
C MET A 64 15.31 -13.38 -7.75
N ASP A 65 15.82 -12.14 -7.70
CA ASP A 65 17.02 -11.83 -6.93
C ASP A 65 16.84 -12.27 -5.46
N PRO A 66 17.87 -12.87 -4.82
CA PRO A 66 17.75 -13.43 -3.46
C PRO A 66 17.24 -12.43 -2.42
N GLY A 67 17.64 -11.16 -2.52
CA GLY A 67 17.19 -10.11 -1.62
C GLY A 67 15.69 -9.78 -1.75
N MET A 68 15.14 -9.89 -2.97
CA MET A 68 13.70 -9.71 -3.21
C MET A 68 12.92 -10.94 -2.76
N ALA A 69 13.41 -12.13 -3.09
CA ALA A 69 12.79 -13.39 -2.70
C ALA A 69 12.71 -13.58 -1.18
N ALA A 70 13.71 -13.09 -0.43
CA ALA A 70 13.76 -13.17 1.03
C ALA A 70 12.62 -12.41 1.73
N GLY A 71 12.04 -11.40 1.07
CA GLY A 71 10.91 -10.64 1.58
C GLY A 71 9.56 -11.34 1.43
N VAL A 72 9.48 -12.43 0.67
CA VAL A 72 8.23 -13.19 0.44
C VAL A 72 8.00 -14.17 1.59
N ILE A 73 6.86 -14.04 2.27
CA ILE A 73 6.62 -14.64 3.59
C ILE A 73 6.66 -16.18 3.62
N ASP A 74 6.28 -16.84 2.53
CA ASP A 74 6.36 -18.31 2.39
C ASP A 74 7.81 -18.81 2.43
N ARG A 75 8.77 -17.93 2.15
CA ARG A 75 10.21 -18.23 2.12
C ARG A 75 10.96 -17.62 3.30
N THR A 76 10.30 -16.77 4.10
CA THR A 76 10.90 -16.20 5.30
C THR A 76 10.79 -17.22 6.44
N PRO A 77 11.89 -17.52 7.17
CA PRO A 77 11.81 -18.32 8.40
C PRO A 77 10.84 -17.69 9.40
N ALA A 78 10.46 -18.46 10.43
CA ALA A 78 9.54 -18.00 11.48
C ALA A 78 9.84 -16.54 11.90
N THR A 79 8.79 -15.73 11.97
CA THR A 79 8.85 -14.33 12.40
C THR A 79 9.77 -14.20 13.61
N PRO A 80 10.78 -13.31 13.60
CA PRO A 80 11.53 -13.03 14.81
C PRO A 80 10.51 -12.65 15.88
N ALA A 81 10.42 -13.41 16.98
CA ALA A 81 9.38 -13.29 18.00
C ALA A 81 9.32 -11.91 18.69
N THR A 82 10.12 -10.95 18.25
CA THR A 82 10.43 -9.68 18.89
C THR A 82 10.25 -8.45 18.00
N ALA A 83 9.68 -8.57 16.79
CA ALA A 83 9.48 -7.40 15.92
C ALA A 83 8.49 -6.39 16.55
N ASP A 84 8.89 -5.12 16.64
CA ASP A 84 8.01 -4.06 17.17
C ASP A 84 7.04 -3.56 16.10
N ILE A 85 7.51 -3.42 14.87
CA ILE A 85 6.67 -3.13 13.70
C ILE A 85 6.78 -4.26 12.69
N ILE A 86 5.64 -4.81 12.31
CA ILE A 86 5.49 -5.74 11.21
C ILE A 86 4.76 -4.99 10.11
N ALA A 87 5.41 -4.80 8.97
CA ALA A 87 4.82 -4.05 7.88
C ALA A 87 4.90 -4.80 6.56
N GLY A 88 4.13 -4.33 5.60
CA GLY A 88 4.33 -4.66 4.20
C GLY A 88 3.05 -5.05 3.51
N HIS A 89 3.21 -5.66 2.35
CA HIS A 89 2.09 -6.03 1.51
C HIS A 89 1.57 -7.40 1.95
N ILE A 90 1.00 -7.44 3.16
CA ILE A 90 0.56 -8.66 3.84
C ILE A 90 -0.94 -8.65 4.11
N ALA A 91 -1.55 -9.84 4.09
CA ALA A 91 -2.95 -9.99 4.46
C ALA A 91 -3.15 -9.92 5.98
N PRO A 92 -4.34 -9.48 6.46
CA PRO A 92 -4.69 -9.53 7.88
C PRO A 92 -4.62 -10.95 8.47
N SER A 93 -5.00 -11.96 7.70
CA SER A 93 -4.91 -13.38 8.10
C SER A 93 -3.46 -13.78 8.39
N THR A 94 -2.54 -13.44 7.49
CA THR A 94 -1.10 -13.68 7.59
C THR A 94 -0.50 -12.96 8.80
N LEU A 95 -0.85 -11.69 9.00
CA LEU A 95 -0.43 -10.93 10.19
C LEU A 95 -0.89 -11.62 11.48
N ARG A 96 -2.16 -12.04 11.57
CA ARG A 96 -2.70 -12.71 12.77
C ARG A 96 -2.02 -14.06 13.01
N ALA A 97 -1.78 -14.84 11.98
CA ALA A 97 -1.11 -16.15 12.09
C ALA A 97 0.34 -16.02 12.59
N ARG A 98 1.05 -14.98 12.13
CA ARG A 98 2.47 -14.75 12.44
C ARG A 98 2.70 -13.90 13.69
N SER A 99 1.72 -13.08 14.08
CA SER A 99 1.79 -12.19 15.24
C SER A 99 0.39 -11.95 15.83
N PRO A 100 -0.19 -12.92 16.55
CA PRO A 100 -1.57 -12.86 17.04
C PRO A 100 -1.86 -11.71 18.02
N GLY A 101 -0.82 -11.09 18.59
CA GLY A 101 -0.95 -9.93 19.48
C GLY A 101 -0.82 -8.56 18.80
N ALA A 102 -0.46 -8.53 17.50
CA ALA A 102 -0.22 -7.29 16.78
C ALA A 102 -1.50 -6.44 16.64
N LEU A 103 -1.35 -5.12 16.65
CA LEU A 103 -2.43 -4.18 16.38
C LEU A 103 -2.47 -3.85 14.88
N PRO A 104 -3.46 -4.35 14.12
CA PRO A 104 -3.54 -4.10 12.67
C PRO A 104 -3.94 -2.65 12.37
N VAL A 105 -3.18 -2.01 11.49
CA VAL A 105 -3.42 -0.67 10.96
C VAL A 105 -3.29 -0.70 9.44
N THR A 106 -4.13 0.05 8.74
CA THR A 106 -3.99 0.27 7.30
C THR A 106 -4.40 1.68 6.91
N ILE A 107 -3.94 2.12 5.75
CA ILE A 107 -4.31 3.37 5.12
C ILE A 107 -4.84 3.04 3.73
N LEU A 108 -6.04 3.53 3.43
CA LEU A 108 -6.67 3.41 2.12
C LEU A 108 -6.39 4.67 1.28
N ARG A 109 -6.55 4.55 -0.03
CA ARG A 109 -6.45 5.66 -0.99
C ARG A 109 -7.56 5.49 -2.00
N LEU A 110 -7.99 6.57 -2.65
CA LEU A 110 -8.93 6.50 -3.77
C LEU A 110 -8.45 5.43 -4.77
N PRO A 111 -9.23 4.37 -5.03
CA PRO A 111 -8.71 3.18 -5.72
C PRO A 111 -8.27 3.43 -7.16
N THR A 112 -9.00 4.27 -7.90
CA THR A 112 -8.62 4.67 -9.26
C THR A 112 -7.28 5.42 -9.26
N ALA A 113 -7.09 6.34 -8.31
CA ALA A 113 -5.82 7.06 -8.15
C ALA A 113 -4.67 6.15 -7.70
N ARG A 114 -4.95 5.17 -6.84
CA ARG A 114 -3.99 4.12 -6.45
C ARG A 114 -3.54 3.32 -7.67
N LEU A 115 -4.49 2.83 -8.47
CA LEU A 115 -4.24 1.97 -9.63
C LEU A 115 -3.47 2.69 -10.74
N LEU A 116 -3.85 3.92 -11.07
CA LEU A 116 -3.08 4.76 -12.02
C LEU A 116 -1.67 5.05 -11.53
N SER A 117 -1.52 5.38 -10.25
CA SER A 117 -0.20 5.58 -9.63
C SER A 117 0.65 4.31 -9.63
N HIS A 118 0.01 3.14 -9.58
CA HIS A 118 0.68 1.85 -9.64
C HIS A 118 1.15 1.52 -11.06
N TRP A 119 0.27 1.66 -12.05
CA TRP A 119 0.60 1.49 -13.46
C TRP A 119 1.79 2.37 -13.87
N LEU A 120 1.74 3.68 -13.60
CA LEU A 120 2.82 4.61 -13.93
C LEU A 120 4.12 4.30 -13.17
N TYR A 121 4.02 3.81 -11.93
CA TYR A 121 5.18 3.44 -11.14
C TYR A 121 5.92 2.23 -11.74
N TRP A 122 5.19 1.19 -12.13
CA TRP A 122 5.78 0.01 -12.78
C TRP A 122 6.24 0.31 -14.21
N ARG A 123 5.48 1.12 -14.96
CA ARG A 123 5.86 1.58 -16.31
C ARG A 123 7.22 2.29 -16.33
N GLY A 124 7.59 2.90 -15.21
CA GLY A 124 8.89 3.56 -15.02
C GLY A 124 10.05 2.63 -14.63
N TYR A 125 9.86 1.31 -14.59
CA TYR A 125 10.94 0.37 -14.32
C TYR A 125 11.80 0.15 -15.57
N ASP A 126 13.11 0.32 -15.41
CA ASP A 126 14.10 -0.07 -16.41
C ASP A 126 14.29 -1.60 -16.45
N ASP A 127 14.97 -2.09 -17.49
CA ASP A 127 15.15 -3.53 -17.69
C ASP A 127 16.01 -4.17 -16.59
N GLU A 128 16.93 -3.41 -15.99
CA GLU A 128 17.71 -3.89 -14.84
C GLU A 128 16.80 -4.19 -13.64
N ARG A 129 15.90 -3.24 -13.32
CA ARG A 129 14.92 -3.42 -12.27
C ARG A 129 13.97 -4.57 -12.57
N LEU A 130 13.51 -4.72 -13.81
CA LEU A 130 12.65 -5.84 -14.20
C LEU A 130 13.36 -7.18 -14.05
N ARG A 131 14.63 -7.28 -14.46
CA ARG A 131 15.44 -8.51 -14.30
C ARG A 131 15.59 -8.93 -12.84
N ALA A 132 15.69 -7.98 -11.90
CA ALA A 132 15.76 -8.28 -10.47
C ALA A 132 14.50 -8.99 -9.93
N PHE A 133 13.36 -8.87 -10.62
CA PHE A 133 12.12 -9.61 -10.31
C PHE A 133 12.03 -10.98 -11.00
N GLY A 134 13.07 -11.42 -11.72
CA GLY A 134 13.06 -12.71 -12.41
C GLY A 134 11.90 -12.85 -13.40
N ALA A 135 11.26 -14.01 -13.41
CA ALA A 135 10.08 -14.29 -14.24
C ALA A 135 8.89 -13.38 -13.89
N TRP A 136 8.75 -12.94 -12.63
CA TRP A 136 7.72 -11.97 -12.24
C TRP A 136 7.94 -10.60 -12.91
N GLY A 137 9.17 -10.27 -13.30
CA GLY A 137 9.48 -9.08 -14.09
C GLY A 137 8.71 -9.02 -15.41
N GLN A 138 8.35 -10.16 -16.00
CA GLN A 138 7.54 -10.22 -17.23
C GLN A 138 6.09 -9.78 -16.97
N HIS A 139 5.55 -10.09 -15.79
CA HIS A 139 4.23 -9.62 -15.37
C HIS A 139 4.25 -8.10 -15.13
N ILE A 140 5.28 -7.60 -14.46
CA ILE A 140 5.47 -6.15 -14.23
C ILE A 140 5.63 -5.41 -15.58
N ALA A 141 6.32 -6.01 -16.54
CA ALA A 141 6.55 -5.43 -17.87
C ALA A 141 5.26 -5.14 -18.65
N LEU A 142 4.13 -5.81 -18.33
CA LEU A 142 2.82 -5.49 -18.89
C LEU A 142 2.40 -4.03 -18.63
N SER A 143 2.95 -3.36 -17.62
CA SER A 143 2.72 -1.93 -17.39
C SER A 143 3.26 -1.01 -18.50
N ARG A 144 4.09 -1.54 -19.41
CA ARG A 144 4.55 -0.83 -20.61
C ARG A 144 3.50 -0.78 -21.72
N LEU A 145 2.48 -1.63 -21.65
CA LEU A 145 1.33 -1.61 -22.55
C LEU A 145 0.38 -0.45 -22.22
N ASP A 146 -0.54 -0.12 -23.11
CA ASP A 146 -1.55 0.90 -22.83
C ASP A 146 -2.42 0.52 -21.63
N LEU A 147 -3.03 1.50 -20.98
CA LEU A 147 -3.77 1.32 -19.73
C LEU A 147 -4.85 0.24 -19.87
N ALA A 148 -5.56 0.22 -21.01
CA ALA A 148 -6.58 -0.78 -21.28
C ALA A 148 -6.02 -2.22 -21.31
N GLU A 149 -4.91 -2.43 -22.00
CA GLU A 149 -4.25 -3.74 -22.12
C GLU A 149 -3.66 -4.18 -20.77
N PHE A 150 -3.03 -3.25 -20.04
CA PHE A 150 -2.52 -3.51 -18.70
C PHE A 150 -3.64 -3.94 -17.75
N LEU A 151 -4.75 -3.21 -17.71
CA LEU A 151 -5.84 -3.49 -16.78
C LEU A 151 -6.67 -4.72 -17.15
N SER A 152 -6.66 -5.15 -18.41
CA SER A 152 -7.37 -6.35 -18.88
C SER A 152 -6.53 -7.63 -18.78
N ALA A 153 -5.24 -7.54 -18.46
CA ALA A 153 -4.36 -8.71 -18.37
C ALA A 153 -4.63 -9.58 -17.11
N PRO A 154 -5.11 -10.83 -17.25
CA PRO A 154 -5.40 -11.69 -16.10
C PRO A 154 -4.17 -12.04 -15.25
N ALA A 155 -2.98 -12.06 -15.89
CA ALA A 155 -1.70 -12.41 -15.27
C ALA A 155 -1.24 -11.44 -14.17
N ILE A 156 -1.85 -10.26 -14.08
CA ILE A 156 -1.58 -9.24 -13.05
C ILE A 156 -2.84 -8.78 -12.31
N ALA A 157 -3.96 -9.50 -12.47
CA ALA A 157 -5.21 -9.16 -11.80
C ALA A 157 -5.06 -9.11 -10.27
N CYS A 158 -4.14 -9.88 -9.69
CA CYS A 158 -3.80 -9.80 -8.26
C CYS A 158 -3.28 -8.43 -7.81
N GLN A 159 -2.88 -7.55 -8.74
CA GLN A 159 -2.33 -6.20 -8.49
C GLN A 159 -3.23 -5.08 -9.04
N THR A 160 -4.14 -5.39 -9.96
CA THR A 160 -5.02 -4.42 -10.62
C THR A 160 -6.47 -4.50 -10.16
N ASP A 161 -7.02 -5.69 -9.96
CA ASP A 161 -8.44 -5.94 -9.71
C ASP A 161 -8.74 -5.96 -8.21
N ASN A 162 -9.35 -4.87 -7.71
CA ASN A 162 -9.83 -4.70 -6.35
C ASN A 162 -8.77 -5.09 -5.30
N LEU A 163 -7.55 -4.57 -5.48
CA LEU A 163 -6.38 -4.93 -4.69
C LEU A 163 -6.58 -4.74 -3.18
N ILE A 164 -7.28 -3.67 -2.76
CA ILE A 164 -7.52 -3.43 -1.32
C ILE A 164 -8.32 -4.61 -0.77
N LEU A 165 -9.42 -4.96 -1.42
CA LEU A 165 -10.27 -6.09 -1.04
C LEU A 165 -9.48 -7.41 -1.08
N ARG A 166 -8.70 -7.67 -2.15
CA ARG A 166 -7.85 -8.87 -2.25
C ARG A 166 -6.92 -9.00 -1.06
N MET A 167 -6.21 -7.94 -0.71
CA MET A 167 -5.29 -7.94 0.42
C MET A 167 -6.00 -8.16 1.75
N LEU A 168 -7.17 -7.53 1.95
CA LEU A 168 -7.93 -7.68 3.20
C LEU A 168 -8.42 -9.12 3.40
N LEU A 169 -8.82 -9.79 2.31
CA LEU A 169 -9.49 -11.08 2.39
C LEU A 169 -8.59 -12.27 2.10
N TRP A 170 -7.36 -12.06 1.65
CA TRP A 170 -6.48 -13.16 1.28
C TRP A 170 -6.19 -14.11 2.47
N PRO A 171 -6.18 -15.44 2.26
CA PRO A 171 -6.79 -16.15 1.13
C PRO A 171 -8.31 -16.24 1.30
N HIS A 172 -9.07 -16.02 0.22
CA HIS A 172 -10.53 -16.18 0.21
C HIS A 172 -10.95 -17.07 -0.97
N PRO A 173 -11.82 -18.08 -0.79
CA PRO A 173 -12.15 -19.05 -1.84
C PRO A 173 -12.84 -18.42 -3.06
N LEU A 174 -13.56 -17.31 -2.89
CA LEU A 174 -14.21 -16.58 -3.99
C LEU A 174 -13.28 -15.58 -4.71
N ILE A 175 -12.02 -15.43 -4.26
CA ILE A 175 -11.03 -14.58 -4.91
C ILE A 175 -10.02 -15.50 -5.61
N PRO A 176 -10.00 -15.55 -6.94
CA PRO A 176 -9.08 -16.45 -7.62
C PRO A 176 -7.64 -15.94 -7.49
N GLU A 177 -6.68 -16.88 -7.41
CA GLU A 177 -5.25 -16.54 -7.39
C GLU A 177 -4.82 -15.84 -8.69
N ALA A 178 -5.37 -16.27 -9.83
CA ALA A 178 -5.16 -15.66 -11.14
C ALA A 178 -6.49 -15.16 -11.73
N GLY A 179 -6.44 -14.06 -12.47
CA GLY A 179 -7.63 -13.48 -13.11
C GLY A 179 -8.51 -12.65 -12.17
N PHE A 180 -9.65 -12.20 -12.69
CA PHE A 180 -10.53 -11.19 -12.10
C PHE A 180 -11.57 -11.80 -11.16
N ILE A 181 -11.98 -11.04 -10.14
CA ILE A 181 -13.09 -11.39 -9.25
C ILE A 181 -14.40 -11.34 -10.02
N ASP A 182 -15.16 -12.43 -9.98
CA ASP A 182 -16.50 -12.53 -10.56
C ASP A 182 -17.48 -11.53 -9.90
N PRO A 183 -18.13 -10.64 -10.67
CA PRO A 183 -19.15 -9.73 -10.15
C PRO A 183 -20.28 -10.40 -9.36
N ALA A 184 -20.57 -11.68 -9.61
CA ALA A 184 -21.58 -12.44 -8.86
C ALA A 184 -21.23 -12.60 -7.36
N HIS A 185 -19.99 -12.33 -6.96
CA HIS A 185 -19.51 -12.44 -5.58
C HIS A 185 -19.33 -11.08 -4.88
N ASP A 186 -19.63 -9.97 -5.55
CA ASP A 186 -19.34 -8.61 -5.08
C ASP A 186 -19.92 -8.33 -3.68
N GLU A 187 -21.20 -8.64 -3.44
CA GLU A 187 -21.85 -8.36 -2.15
C GLU A 187 -21.24 -9.16 -1.00
N THR A 188 -20.99 -10.45 -1.23
CA THR A 188 -20.39 -11.35 -0.23
C THR A 188 -18.98 -10.88 0.15
N LEU A 189 -18.18 -10.52 -0.86
CA LEU A 189 -16.81 -10.07 -0.65
C LEU A 189 -16.76 -8.69 0.03
N LEU A 190 -17.65 -7.76 -0.33
CA LEU A 190 -17.75 -6.46 0.34
C LEU A 190 -18.11 -6.61 1.82
N ALA A 191 -19.09 -7.46 2.15
CA ALA A 191 -19.48 -7.72 3.53
C ALA A 191 -18.30 -8.26 4.36
N ALA A 192 -17.58 -9.25 3.82
CA ALA A 192 -16.39 -9.80 4.47
C ALA A 192 -15.26 -8.76 4.64
N ALA A 193 -15.06 -7.89 3.65
CA ALA A 193 -14.03 -6.86 3.69
C ALA A 193 -14.37 -5.77 4.72
N HIS A 194 -15.64 -5.36 4.82
CA HIS A 194 -16.09 -4.46 5.89
C HIS A 194 -15.90 -5.07 7.28
N GLN A 195 -16.27 -6.34 7.47
CA GLN A 195 -16.05 -7.04 8.73
C GLN A 195 -14.56 -7.09 9.08
N THR A 196 -13.71 -7.36 8.09
CA THR A 196 -12.26 -7.37 8.28
C THR A 196 -11.74 -6.00 8.70
N LEU A 197 -12.14 -4.92 8.01
CA LEU A 197 -11.76 -3.54 8.36
C LEU A 197 -12.30 -3.09 9.72
N ALA A 198 -13.45 -3.60 10.17
CA ALA A 198 -13.98 -3.30 11.49
C ALA A 198 -13.10 -3.86 12.62
N GLY A 199 -12.32 -4.91 12.35
CA GLY A 199 -11.33 -5.47 13.27
C GLY A 199 -10.00 -4.72 13.31
N PHE A 200 -9.81 -3.67 12.51
CA PHE A 200 -8.57 -2.90 12.53
C PHE A 200 -8.52 -1.95 13.72
N ALA A 201 -7.33 -1.83 14.33
CA ALA A 201 -7.12 -0.90 15.43
C ALA A 201 -7.11 0.55 14.95
N HIS A 202 -6.70 0.79 13.70
CA HIS A 202 -6.80 2.08 13.03
C HIS A 202 -6.93 1.91 11.50
N VAL A 203 -7.80 2.71 10.89
CA VAL A 203 -7.95 2.80 9.42
C VAL A 203 -7.97 4.27 9.04
N GLY A 204 -7.04 4.69 8.18
CA GLY A 204 -6.99 6.04 7.65
C GLY A 204 -7.22 6.09 6.14
N VAL A 205 -7.34 7.30 5.60
CA VAL A 205 -7.50 7.56 4.16
C VAL A 205 -6.50 8.63 3.75
N VAL A 206 -5.74 8.41 2.67
CA VAL A 206 -4.71 9.34 2.16
C VAL A 206 -5.29 10.72 1.86
N GLU A 207 -6.53 10.77 1.39
CA GLU A 207 -7.23 12.01 1.05
C GLU A 207 -7.67 12.84 2.28
N ASN A 208 -7.54 12.31 3.50
CA ASN A 208 -7.80 13.06 4.73
C ASN A 208 -6.63 14.02 5.04
N PRO A 209 -6.83 15.36 5.04
CA PRO A 209 -5.76 16.31 5.35
C PRO A 209 -5.19 16.15 6.77
N ASP A 210 -6.00 15.63 7.70
CA ASP A 210 -5.63 15.40 9.11
C ASP A 210 -5.13 13.97 9.36
N LEU A 211 -4.84 13.19 8.31
CA LEU A 211 -4.42 11.79 8.43
C LEU A 211 -3.27 11.60 9.43
N ALA A 212 -2.21 12.40 9.31
CA ALA A 212 -1.02 12.27 10.17
C ALA A 212 -1.35 12.60 11.63
N ALA A 213 -2.10 13.69 11.87
CA ALA A 213 -2.50 14.10 13.21
C ALA A 213 -3.42 13.06 13.89
N ASN A 214 -4.39 12.52 13.14
CA ASN A 214 -5.29 11.47 13.62
C ASN A 214 -4.53 10.19 13.99
N LEU A 215 -3.55 9.79 13.17
CA LEU A 215 -2.70 8.66 13.47
C LEU A 215 -1.83 8.93 14.70
N ASP A 216 -1.18 10.09 14.82
CA ASP A 216 -0.35 10.45 15.96
C ASP A 216 -1.14 10.48 17.28
N ALA A 217 -2.38 10.99 17.24
CA ALA A 217 -3.28 10.94 18.38
C ALA A 217 -3.60 9.49 18.78
N TRP A 218 -3.88 8.62 17.82
CA TRP A 218 -4.10 7.19 18.08
C TRP A 218 -2.84 6.49 18.63
N LEU A 219 -1.67 6.73 18.03
CA LEU A 219 -0.39 6.18 18.48
C LEU A 219 -0.03 6.63 19.89
N SER A 220 -0.26 7.90 20.21
CA SER A 220 0.01 8.47 21.53
C SER A 220 -0.87 7.85 22.61
N ARG A 221 -2.16 7.62 22.33
CA ARG A 221 -3.05 6.91 23.26
C ARG A 221 -2.66 5.44 23.44
N THR A 222 -2.17 4.80 22.37
CA THR A 222 -1.90 3.36 22.36
C THR A 222 -0.54 2.99 22.96
N TYR A 223 0.49 3.77 22.64
CA TYR A 223 1.89 3.47 22.99
C TYR A 223 2.53 4.52 23.91
N GLY A 224 1.79 5.56 24.28
CA GLY A 224 2.32 6.72 24.99
C GLY A 224 3.21 7.59 24.11
N ILE A 225 3.40 8.84 24.56
CA ILE A 225 4.28 9.82 23.92
C ILE A 225 5.73 9.52 24.32
N SER A 226 6.61 9.31 23.34
CA SER A 226 8.05 9.17 23.63
C SER A 226 8.69 10.54 23.89
N ILE A 227 9.81 10.59 24.63
CA ILE A 227 10.59 11.83 24.79
C ILE A 227 10.99 12.42 23.43
N TRP A 228 11.24 11.57 22.42
CA TRP A 228 11.59 11.99 21.06
C TRP A 228 10.42 12.59 20.31
N SER A 229 9.21 12.06 20.49
CA SER A 229 8.01 12.65 19.91
C SER A 229 7.80 14.08 20.44
N ARG A 230 8.10 14.32 21.74
CA ARG A 230 8.07 15.67 22.33
C ARG A 230 9.18 16.57 21.79
N LEU A 231 10.41 16.06 21.72
CA LEU A 231 11.55 16.81 21.18
C LEU A 231 11.37 17.17 19.71
N ARG A 232 10.84 16.25 18.89
CA ARG A 232 10.54 16.50 17.47
C ARG A 232 9.46 17.58 17.30
N ALA A 233 8.46 17.62 18.17
CA ALA A 233 7.47 18.70 18.15
C ALA A 233 8.10 20.07 18.52
N ALA A 234 9.16 20.06 19.34
CA ALA A 234 9.87 21.27 19.78
C ALA A 234 11.00 21.70 18.84
N ILE A 235 11.49 20.82 17.97
CA ILE A 235 12.60 21.09 17.04
C ILE A 235 12.04 21.01 15.63
N PRO A 236 11.90 22.16 14.92
CA PRO A 236 11.45 22.17 13.54
C PRO A 236 12.35 21.27 12.67
N ASP A 237 11.80 20.17 12.18
CA ASP A 237 12.48 19.34 11.20
C ASP A 237 12.22 19.95 9.82
N HIS A 238 13.22 20.66 9.29
CA HIS A 238 13.15 21.29 7.97
C HIS A 238 13.37 20.29 6.82
N ALA A 239 13.47 18.98 7.10
CA ALA A 239 13.55 18.00 6.04
C ALA A 239 12.25 18.00 5.25
N GLU A 240 12.30 18.54 4.02
CA GLU A 240 11.19 18.43 3.09
C GLU A 240 10.80 16.94 2.95
N PRO A 241 9.50 16.61 3.06
CA PRO A 241 9.07 15.25 2.84
C PRO A 241 9.51 14.86 1.43
N LYS A 242 10.34 13.80 1.32
CA LYS A 242 10.66 13.22 0.01
C LYS A 242 9.36 12.75 -0.62
N LEU A 243 8.83 13.54 -1.54
CA LEU A 243 7.68 13.16 -2.34
C LEU A 243 8.09 11.93 -3.14
N ASN A 244 7.44 10.80 -2.90
CA ASN A 244 7.54 9.63 -3.76
C ASN A 244 6.79 9.91 -5.07
N THR A 245 7.34 10.79 -5.89
CA THR A 245 6.92 11.00 -7.29
C THR A 245 7.30 9.76 -8.10
N ALA A 246 6.46 9.42 -9.08
CA ALA A 246 6.90 8.49 -10.11
C ALA A 246 8.12 9.09 -10.82
N ARG A 247 9.04 8.24 -11.25
CA ARG A 247 10.14 8.68 -12.11
C ARG A 247 9.56 9.21 -13.41
N LYS A 248 10.25 10.16 -14.02
CA LYS A 248 9.92 10.60 -15.38
C LYS A 248 10.03 9.39 -16.32
N LEU A 249 8.97 9.14 -17.09
CA LEU A 249 8.94 8.02 -18.02
C LEU A 249 9.88 8.29 -19.21
N ALA A 250 10.45 7.23 -19.78
CA ALA A 250 11.17 7.34 -21.04
C ALA A 250 10.21 7.85 -22.13
N ARG A 251 10.69 8.68 -23.07
CA ARG A 251 9.85 9.31 -24.11
C ARG A 251 8.89 8.35 -24.82
N PRO A 252 9.28 7.13 -25.24
CA PRO A 252 8.37 6.21 -25.93
C PRO A 252 7.20 5.72 -25.05
N LEU A 253 7.32 5.83 -23.73
CA LEU A 253 6.31 5.41 -22.77
C LEU A 253 5.44 6.58 -22.27
N GLN A 254 5.76 7.81 -22.67
CA GLN A 254 4.98 9.01 -22.34
C GLN A 254 3.77 9.08 -23.26
N THR A 255 2.59 8.86 -22.69
CA THR A 255 1.31 9.07 -23.36
C THR A 255 0.44 9.93 -22.45
N PRO A 256 -0.26 10.95 -22.96
CA PRO A 256 -1.16 11.75 -22.14
C PRO A 256 -2.18 10.86 -21.43
N LEU A 257 -2.33 11.06 -20.12
CA LEU A 257 -3.19 10.20 -19.31
C LEU A 257 -4.67 10.37 -19.68
N ALA A 258 -5.06 11.55 -20.17
CA ALA A 258 -6.40 11.81 -20.67
C ALA A 258 -6.76 10.88 -21.84
N ASP A 259 -5.85 10.66 -22.78
CA ASP A 259 -6.08 9.81 -23.95
C ASP A 259 -6.27 8.34 -23.54
N GLN A 260 -5.49 7.90 -22.55
CA GLN A 260 -5.56 6.54 -21.98
C GLN A 260 -6.88 6.29 -21.23
N LEU A 261 -7.55 7.35 -20.76
CA LEU A 261 -8.80 7.29 -20.01
C LEU A 261 -10.04 7.49 -20.86
N ALA A 262 -9.94 8.18 -22.00
CA ALA A 262 -11.08 8.50 -22.86
C ALA A 262 -11.74 7.26 -23.52
N GLY A 263 -11.05 6.11 -23.53
CA GLY A 263 -11.51 4.87 -24.15
C GLY A 263 -11.71 3.70 -23.17
N PRO A 264 -11.44 2.45 -23.61
CA PRO A 264 -11.57 1.25 -22.79
C PRO A 264 -10.78 1.28 -21.48
N GLY A 265 -9.69 2.06 -21.42
CA GLY A 265 -8.88 2.22 -20.21
C GLY A 265 -9.67 2.79 -19.03
N GLY A 266 -10.56 3.76 -19.26
CA GLY A 266 -11.45 4.31 -18.23
C GLY A 266 -12.46 3.28 -17.73
N GLN A 267 -13.02 2.46 -18.63
CA GLN A 267 -13.97 1.39 -18.29
C GLN A 267 -13.30 0.28 -17.46
N HIS A 268 -12.12 -0.19 -17.89
CA HIS A 268 -11.35 -1.16 -17.13
C HIS A 268 -10.89 -0.62 -15.77
N LEU A 269 -10.53 0.66 -15.69
CA LEU A 269 -10.16 1.31 -14.43
C LEU A 269 -11.33 1.28 -13.43
N ALA A 270 -12.55 1.58 -13.89
CA ALA A 270 -13.74 1.51 -13.08
C ALA A 270 -14.06 0.07 -12.64
N ALA A 271 -14.04 -0.89 -13.58
CA ALA A 271 -14.32 -2.30 -13.30
C ALA A 271 -13.35 -2.91 -12.28
N SER A 272 -12.05 -2.66 -12.46
CA SER A 272 -10.97 -3.13 -11.58
C SER A 272 -10.92 -2.41 -10.23
N SER A 273 -11.74 -1.38 -10.02
CA SER A 273 -11.79 -0.60 -8.77
C SER A 273 -13.14 -0.63 -8.07
N ARG A 274 -14.14 -1.35 -8.61
CA ARG A 274 -15.56 -1.21 -8.23
C ARG A 274 -15.85 -1.55 -6.75
N LEU A 275 -15.20 -2.58 -6.19
CA LEU A 275 -15.39 -3.00 -4.80
C LEU A 275 -14.54 -2.16 -3.87
N ASP A 276 -13.29 -1.91 -4.27
CA ASP A 276 -12.39 -1.02 -3.53
C ASP A 276 -13.00 0.38 -3.39
N LEU A 277 -13.74 0.86 -4.41
CA LEU A 277 -14.39 2.18 -4.38
C LEU A 277 -15.48 2.23 -3.32
N LYS A 278 -16.34 1.20 -3.26
CA LYS A 278 -17.36 1.08 -2.22
C LYS A 278 -16.74 1.02 -0.82
N LEU A 279 -15.69 0.21 -0.63
CA LEU A 279 -14.94 0.15 0.64
C LEU A 279 -14.33 1.50 1.03
N TRP A 280 -13.74 2.21 0.06
CA TRP A 280 -13.17 3.54 0.28
C TRP A 280 -14.25 4.56 0.65
N GLN A 281 -15.38 4.60 -0.06
CA GLN A 281 -16.49 5.51 0.23
C GLN A 281 -17.03 5.33 1.65
N THR A 282 -17.26 4.09 2.09
CA THR A 282 -17.68 3.81 3.47
C THR A 282 -16.61 4.23 4.49
N THR A 283 -15.33 4.03 4.17
CA THR A 283 -14.23 4.43 5.05
C THR A 283 -14.11 5.95 5.15
N VAL A 284 -14.27 6.68 4.04
CA VAL A 284 -14.34 8.14 4.00
C VAL A 284 -15.49 8.64 4.87
N ALA A 285 -16.70 8.13 4.66
CA ALA A 285 -17.87 8.54 5.45
C ALA A 285 -17.66 8.36 6.96
N ARG A 286 -16.94 7.31 7.38
CA ARG A 286 -16.61 7.04 8.78
C ARG A 286 -15.50 7.93 9.33
N THR A 287 -14.47 8.22 8.54
CA THR A 287 -13.24 8.90 8.99
C THR A 287 -13.26 10.41 8.77
N LEU A 288 -14.15 10.90 7.91
CA LEU A 288 -14.32 12.30 7.52
C LEU A 288 -15.81 12.68 7.60
N PRO A 289 -16.42 12.70 8.80
CA PRO A 289 -17.83 13.02 8.94
C PRO A 289 -18.11 14.42 8.38
N GLY A 290 -19.14 14.52 7.53
CA GLY A 290 -19.53 15.76 6.86
C GLY A 290 -18.83 16.03 5.51
N GLN A 291 -17.86 15.21 5.10
CA GLN A 291 -17.34 15.26 3.73
C GLN A 291 -18.05 14.23 2.85
N SER A 292 -18.59 14.69 1.73
CA SER A 292 -19.11 13.77 0.72
C SER A 292 -17.95 13.08 -0.02
N PRO A 293 -17.99 11.75 -0.21
CA PRO A 293 -16.97 11.04 -0.98
C PRO A 293 -16.83 11.51 -2.43
N ASP A 294 -17.91 11.99 -3.07
CA ASP A 294 -17.90 12.29 -4.51
C ASP A 294 -17.08 13.54 -4.86
N PRO A 295 -17.24 14.70 -4.20
CA PRO A 295 -16.36 15.85 -4.43
C PRO A 295 -14.88 15.55 -4.11
N LEU A 296 -14.63 14.74 -3.08
CA LEU A 296 -13.28 14.33 -2.70
C LEU A 296 -12.65 13.45 -3.78
N MET A 297 -13.43 12.54 -4.36
CA MET A 297 -13.02 11.70 -5.49
C MET A 297 -12.66 12.55 -6.71
N ILE A 298 -13.54 13.46 -7.14
CA ILE A 298 -13.31 14.35 -8.29
C ILE A 298 -12.03 15.16 -8.09
N THR A 299 -11.93 15.86 -6.96
CA THR A 299 -10.77 16.71 -6.65
C THR A 299 -9.45 15.90 -6.62
N THR A 300 -9.49 14.70 -6.05
CA THR A 300 -8.31 13.81 -5.98
C THR A 300 -7.90 13.34 -7.36
N PHE A 301 -8.88 12.99 -8.20
CA PHE A 301 -8.64 12.52 -9.56
C PHE A 301 -8.08 13.65 -10.43
N ASP A 302 -8.65 14.85 -10.40
CA ASP A 302 -8.17 15.99 -11.18
C ASP A 302 -6.73 16.37 -10.83
N ARG A 303 -6.40 16.39 -9.53
CA ARG A 303 -5.02 16.63 -9.06
C ARG A 303 -4.06 15.57 -9.58
N LEU A 304 -4.50 14.31 -9.63
CA LEU A 304 -3.69 13.21 -10.15
C LEU A 304 -3.39 13.38 -11.64
N ILE A 305 -4.43 13.66 -12.45
CA ILE A 305 -4.31 13.89 -13.89
C ILE A 305 -3.38 15.06 -14.17
N SER A 306 -3.62 16.20 -13.50
CA SER A 306 -2.80 17.40 -13.64
C SER A 306 -1.32 17.13 -13.32
N ARG A 307 -1.06 16.42 -12.21
CA ARG A 307 0.31 16.05 -11.82
C ARG A 307 1.01 15.16 -12.84
N TYR A 308 0.33 14.17 -13.40
CA TYR A 308 0.97 13.21 -14.31
C TYR A 308 1.08 13.70 -15.75
N ASN A 309 0.21 14.61 -16.18
CA ASN A 309 0.37 15.29 -17.46
C ASN A 309 1.61 16.22 -17.50
N GLN A 310 2.20 16.53 -16.35
CA GLN A 310 3.43 17.33 -16.24
C GLN A 310 4.73 16.50 -16.27
N LEU A 311 4.67 15.16 -16.22
CA LEU A 311 5.84 14.27 -16.17
C LEU A 311 6.32 13.80 -17.55
#